data_AF-A0A962TGU0-F1
#
_entry.id   AF-A0A962TGU0-F1
#
_cell.length_a   1.000
_cell.length_b   1.000
_cell.length_c   1.000
_cell.angle_alpha   90.00
_cell.angle_beta   90.00
_cell.angle_gamma   90.00
#
_symmetry.space_group_name_H-M   'P 1'
#
loop_
_entity.id
_entity.type
_entity.pdbx_description
1 polymer ?
#
loop_
_entity_poly.entity_id
_entity_poly.type
_entity_poly.pdbx_seq_one_letter_code
_entity_poly.pdbx_strand_id
1 'polypeptide(L)'
;MTPKTETKAAIAPPEPKKPRVHSIDLDDSSLYLNRELSWLEFNRRVLQEALNQDGHPLLERVKFLAIFHSNLDEFFMIRVSGLKQQVQAGAVKAPPDGMLPGEQLAAIRRRLLPMLDEGTSTWQDDLKPKLRDAG
;
A
#
# COMPACT_ATOMS: atom_id res chain seq x y z
N MET A 1 -9.63 -85.07 -1.79
CA MET A 1 -10.33 -83.78 -1.66
C MET A 1 -9.82 -83.14 -0.38
N THR A 2 -8.78 -82.32 -0.47
CA THR A 2 -8.15 -81.62 0.65
C THR A 2 -8.20 -80.12 0.34
N PRO A 3 -8.70 -79.27 1.25
CA PRO A 3 -8.85 -77.85 0.97
C PRO A 3 -7.49 -77.17 1.07
N LYS A 4 -7.09 -76.46 0.01
CA LYS A 4 -5.97 -75.53 0.05
C LYS A 4 -6.45 -74.26 0.76
N THR A 5 -5.89 -74.00 1.93
CA THR A 5 -6.11 -72.77 2.70
C THR A 5 -5.52 -71.59 1.93
N GLU A 6 -6.36 -70.64 1.50
CA GLU A 6 -5.91 -69.37 0.94
C GLU A 6 -5.33 -68.49 2.04
N THR A 7 -4.02 -68.21 1.98
CA THR A 7 -3.38 -67.22 2.83
C THR A 7 -3.76 -65.82 2.33
N LYS A 8 -4.67 -65.16 3.05
CA LYS A 8 -5.04 -63.75 2.83
C LYS A 8 -3.83 -62.87 3.16
N ALA A 9 -3.18 -62.30 2.14
CA ALA A 9 -2.10 -61.33 2.33
C ALA A 9 -2.65 -60.09 3.07
N ALA A 10 -2.07 -59.78 4.22
CA ALA A 10 -2.40 -58.59 4.99
C ALA A 10 -1.91 -57.35 4.21
N ILE A 11 -2.85 -56.48 3.84
CA ILE A 11 -2.54 -55.17 3.27
C ILE A 11 -1.98 -54.31 4.41
N ALA A 12 -0.70 -53.95 4.31
CA ALA A 12 -0.08 -53.03 5.26
C ALA A 12 -0.81 -51.66 5.21
N PRO A 13 -0.99 -50.98 6.35
CA PRO A 13 -1.60 -49.65 6.37
C PRO A 13 -0.85 -48.69 5.45
N PRO A 14 -1.53 -47.80 4.72
CA PRO A 14 -0.85 -46.79 3.91
C PRO A 14 0.02 -45.92 4.83
N GLU A 15 1.29 -45.74 4.47
CA GLU A 15 2.18 -44.86 5.19
C GLU A 15 1.56 -43.45 5.32
N PRO A 16 1.71 -42.79 6.47
CA PRO A 16 1.19 -41.44 6.65
C PRO A 16 1.87 -40.51 5.63
N LYS A 17 1.08 -39.92 4.73
CA LYS A 17 1.56 -38.92 3.78
C LYS A 17 2.17 -37.76 4.58
N LYS A 18 3.49 -37.55 4.43
CA LYS A 18 4.18 -36.39 5.01
C LYS A 18 3.41 -35.11 4.68
N PRO A 19 3.22 -34.18 5.63
CA PRO A 19 2.54 -32.92 5.35
C PRO A 19 3.28 -32.22 4.21
N ARG A 20 2.54 -31.83 3.17
CA ARG A 20 3.08 -31.00 2.10
C ARG A 20 3.39 -29.65 2.72
N VAL A 21 4.66 -29.38 2.98
CA VAL A 21 5.10 -28.02 3.28
C VAL A 21 4.90 -27.26 1.97
N HIS A 22 3.87 -26.42 1.91
CA HIS A 22 3.77 -25.43 0.84
C HIS A 22 4.90 -24.43 1.08
N SER A 23 6.00 -24.58 0.35
CA SER A 23 7.07 -23.58 0.35
C SER A 23 6.50 -22.31 -0.27
N ILE A 24 6.43 -21.23 0.52
CA ILE A 24 6.10 -19.90 0.02
C ILE A 24 7.27 -19.48 -0.88
N ASP A 25 6.97 -19.09 -2.12
CA ASP A 25 7.94 -18.48 -3.02
C ASP A 25 8.11 -17.01 -2.64
N LEU A 26 9.25 -16.66 -2.04
CA LEU A 26 9.52 -15.29 -1.58
C LEU A 26 9.90 -14.35 -2.73
N ASP A 27 10.10 -14.86 -3.95
CA ASP A 27 10.32 -14.05 -5.14
C ASP A 27 9.01 -13.62 -5.83
N ASP A 28 7.85 -14.11 -5.34
CA ASP A 28 6.54 -13.70 -5.84
C ASP A 28 6.22 -12.25 -5.45
N SER A 29 6.25 -11.36 -6.44
CA SER A 29 5.93 -9.93 -6.27
C SER A 29 4.54 -9.67 -5.72
N SER A 30 3.59 -10.58 -5.87
CA SER A 30 2.23 -10.43 -5.33
C SER A 30 2.18 -10.46 -3.80
N LEU A 31 3.24 -10.94 -3.15
CA LEU A 31 3.39 -10.95 -1.70
C LEU A 31 3.79 -9.59 -1.12
N TYR A 32 4.16 -8.63 -1.97
CA TYR A 32 4.71 -7.33 -1.55
C TYR A 32 3.81 -6.18 -1.95
N LEU A 33 3.76 -5.17 -1.08
CA LEU A 33 3.14 -3.88 -1.40
C LEU A 33 4.20 -2.90 -1.89
N ASN A 34 3.85 -2.12 -2.91
CA ASN A 34 4.72 -1.04 -3.36
C ASN A 34 4.87 0.01 -2.26
N ARG A 35 6.11 0.28 -1.87
CA ARG A 35 6.44 1.19 -0.76
C ARG A 35 5.91 2.61 -0.95
N GLU A 36 6.01 3.15 -2.16
CA GLU A 36 5.62 4.54 -2.44
C GLU A 36 4.10 4.69 -2.40
N LEU A 37 3.38 3.70 -2.93
CA LEU A 37 1.92 3.67 -2.85
C LEU A 37 1.45 3.47 -1.41
N SER A 38 2.07 2.59 -0.64
CA SER A 38 1.78 2.43 0.79
C SER A 38 2.02 3.73 1.57
N TRP A 39 3.07 4.48 1.22
CA TRP A 39 3.32 5.80 1.83
C TRP A 39 2.19 6.80 1.49
N LEU A 40 1.70 6.83 0.24
CA LEU A 40 0.56 7.67 -0.13
C LEU A 40 -0.72 7.27 0.62
N GLU A 41 -0.96 5.98 0.84
CA GLU A 41 -2.10 5.51 1.64
C GLU A 41 -1.98 5.96 3.10
N PHE A 42 -0.77 5.94 3.68
CA PHE A 42 -0.52 6.54 4.99
C PHE A 42 -0.85 8.03 4.99
N ASN A 43 -0.35 8.79 4.01
CA ASN A 43 -0.59 10.23 3.98
C ASN A 43 -2.06 10.57 3.68
N ARG A 44 -2.81 9.69 2.99
CA ARG A 44 -4.27 9.80 2.87
C ARG A 44 -4.95 9.75 4.24
N ARG A 45 -4.49 8.90 5.17
CA ARG A 45 -5.06 8.88 6.53
C ARG A 45 -4.80 10.19 7.28
N VAL A 46 -3.64 10.81 7.07
CA VAL A 46 -3.37 12.17 7.61
C VAL A 46 -4.36 13.19 7.05
N LEU A 47 -4.67 13.14 5.74
CA LEU A 47 -5.70 13.98 5.14
C LEU A 47 -7.09 13.70 5.76
N GLN A 48 -7.43 12.44 6.02
CA GLN A 48 -8.72 12.08 6.64
C GLN A 48 -8.90 12.71 8.02
N GLU A 49 -7.82 12.91 8.80
CA GLU A 49 -7.91 13.66 10.06
C GLU A 49 -8.27 15.14 9.83
N ALA A 50 -7.83 15.76 8.73
CA ALA A 50 -8.28 17.11 8.37
C ALA A 50 -9.78 17.16 7.97
N LEU A 51 -10.33 16.05 7.47
CA LEU A 51 -11.73 15.92 7.07
C LEU A 51 -12.67 15.61 8.23
N ASN A 52 -12.14 15.18 9.38
CA ASN A 52 -12.93 14.72 10.51
C ASN A 52 -13.56 15.90 11.30
N GLN A 53 -14.73 16.35 10.84
CA GLN A 53 -15.45 17.49 11.41
C GLN A 53 -16.00 17.22 12.82
N ASP A 54 -16.41 15.97 13.10
CA ASP A 54 -17.03 15.59 14.37
C ASP A 54 -15.99 15.26 15.44
N GLY A 55 -14.80 14.78 15.03
CA GLY A 55 -13.75 14.33 15.93
C GLY A 55 -12.70 15.38 16.28
N HIS A 56 -12.53 16.43 15.46
CA HIS A 56 -11.45 17.41 15.65
C HIS A 56 -11.93 18.87 15.64
N PRO A 57 -11.45 19.70 16.59
CA PRO A 57 -11.63 21.15 16.53
C PRO A 57 -11.04 21.76 15.27
N LEU A 58 -11.56 22.93 14.86
CA LEU A 58 -11.21 23.58 13.59
C LEU A 58 -9.69 23.75 13.38
N LEU A 59 -8.96 24.20 14.39
CA LEU A 59 -7.51 24.40 14.28
C LEU A 59 -6.72 23.10 14.20
N GLU A 60 -7.19 22.00 14.83
CA GLU A 60 -6.54 20.70 14.70
C GLU A 60 -6.67 20.18 13.26
N ARG A 61 -7.84 20.39 12.64
CA ARG A 61 -8.06 20.04 11.23
C ARG A 61 -7.13 20.82 10.28
N VAL A 62 -6.89 22.11 10.55
CA VAL A 62 -5.92 22.93 9.81
C VAL A 62 -4.51 22.37 9.97
N LYS A 63 -4.11 21.98 11.19
CA LYS A 63 -2.79 21.37 11.42
C LYS A 63 -2.63 20.08 10.62
N PHE A 64 -3.62 19.19 10.63
CA PHE A 64 -3.56 17.96 9.84
C PHE A 64 -3.45 18.23 8.34
N LEU A 65 -4.19 19.24 7.82
CA LEU A 65 -4.07 19.62 6.42
C LEU A 65 -2.68 20.18 6.09
N ALA A 66 -2.06 20.94 7.00
CA ALA A 66 -0.69 21.42 6.84
C ALA A 66 0.31 20.26 6.89
N ILE A 67 0.16 19.32 7.83
CA ILE A 67 1.01 18.12 7.95
C ILE A 67 0.93 17.29 6.67
N PHE A 68 -0.28 17.08 6.13
CA PHE A 68 -0.48 16.37 4.87
C PHE A 68 0.35 16.96 3.73
N HIS A 69 0.35 18.29 3.56
CA HIS A 69 1.12 18.96 2.51
C HIS A 69 2.63 18.94 2.79
N SER A 70 3.07 19.20 4.01
CA SER A 70 4.49 19.14 4.38
C SER A 70 5.08 17.75 4.16
N ASN A 71 4.32 16.70 4.49
CA ASN A 71 4.72 15.32 4.20
C ASN A 71 4.84 15.08 2.69
N LEU A 72 3.92 15.61 1.88
CA LEU A 72 4.00 15.50 0.42
C LEU A 72 5.24 16.19 -0.12
N ASP A 73 5.59 17.38 0.38
CA ASP A 73 6.80 18.09 -0.06
C ASP A 73 8.05 17.23 0.19
N GLU A 74 8.19 16.63 1.37
CA GLU A 74 9.29 15.71 1.67
C GLU A 74 9.29 14.48 0.75
N PHE A 75 8.12 13.88 0.54
CA PHE A 75 7.96 12.75 -0.37
C PHE A 75 8.39 13.08 -1.80
N PHE A 76 8.05 14.27 -2.30
CA PHE A 76 8.47 14.72 -3.63
C PHE A 76 9.97 14.99 -3.71
N MET A 77 10.51 15.69 -2.71
CA MET A 77 11.94 16.03 -2.67
C MET A 77 12.83 14.80 -2.61
N ILE A 78 12.41 13.75 -1.90
CA ILE A 78 13.25 12.56 -1.68
C ILE A 78 12.83 11.39 -2.58
N ARG A 79 11.56 10.99 -2.56
CA ARG A 79 11.10 9.74 -3.20
C ARG A 79 10.88 9.92 -4.70
N VAL A 80 10.11 10.95 -5.08
CA VAL A 80 9.78 11.19 -6.49
C VAL A 80 11.03 11.61 -7.28
N SER A 81 11.92 12.41 -6.68
CA SER A 81 13.21 12.76 -7.30
C SER A 81 14.07 11.53 -7.56
N GLY A 82 14.18 10.61 -6.60
CA GLY A 82 14.90 9.34 -6.76
C GLY A 82 14.34 8.46 -7.86
N LEU A 83 13.01 8.31 -7.94
CA LEU A 83 12.37 7.58 -9.04
C LEU A 83 12.64 8.21 -10.40
N LYS A 84 12.62 9.55 -10.50
CA LYS A 84 12.96 10.25 -11.75
C LYS A 84 14.41 10.01 -12.17
N GLN A 85 15.36 10.02 -11.22
CA GLN A 85 16.76 9.71 -11.50
C GLN A 85 16.92 8.27 -12.01
N GLN A 86 16.22 7.30 -11.41
CA GLN A 86 16.23 5.91 -11.87
C GLN A 86 15.68 5.76 -13.29
N VAL A 87 14.58 6.44 -13.63
CA VAL A 87 14.05 6.48 -15.00
C VAL A 87 15.08 7.06 -15.97
N GLN A 88 15.70 8.19 -15.62
CA GLN A 88 16.73 8.83 -16.46
C GLN A 88 17.96 7.94 -16.67
N ALA A 89 18.34 7.16 -15.66
CA ALA A 89 19.43 6.19 -15.74
C ALA A 89 19.05 4.89 -16.49
N GLY A 90 17.80 4.76 -16.96
CA GLY A 90 17.34 3.55 -17.65
C GLY A 90 17.24 2.32 -16.74
N ALA A 91 16.94 2.51 -15.45
CA ALA A 91 16.82 1.41 -14.51
C ALA A 91 15.68 0.45 -14.92
N VAL A 92 16.04 -0.80 -15.25
CA VAL A 92 15.12 -1.86 -15.65
C VAL A 92 14.82 -2.86 -14.54
N LYS A 93 15.51 -2.77 -13.40
CA LYS A 93 15.29 -3.67 -12.26
C LYS A 93 14.16 -3.15 -11.38
N ALA A 94 13.06 -3.88 -11.33
CA ALA A 94 11.97 -3.62 -10.41
C ALA A 94 12.36 -4.00 -8.95
N PRO A 95 11.80 -3.33 -7.94
CA PRO A 95 11.85 -3.79 -6.54
C PRO A 95 11.05 -5.09 -6.37
N PRO A 96 11.03 -5.70 -5.15
CA PRO A 96 10.26 -6.91 -4.88
C PRO A 96 8.77 -6.83 -5.26
N ASP A 97 8.16 -5.64 -5.19
CA ASP A 97 6.76 -5.42 -5.63
C ASP A 97 6.54 -5.46 -7.15
N GLY A 98 7.61 -5.54 -7.94
CA GLY A 98 7.54 -5.73 -9.39
C GLY A 98 7.30 -4.46 -10.21
N MET A 99 7.00 -3.30 -9.60
CA MET A 99 6.74 -2.08 -10.37
C MET A 99 8.02 -1.36 -10.81
N LEU A 100 8.14 -1.08 -12.11
CA LEU A 100 9.24 -0.26 -12.64
C LEU A 100 9.12 1.20 -12.21
N PRO A 101 10.23 1.96 -12.13
CA PRO A 101 10.20 3.35 -11.67
C PRO A 101 9.20 4.26 -12.43
N GLY A 102 9.08 4.09 -13.75
CA GLY A 102 8.11 4.82 -14.56
C GLY A 102 6.65 4.47 -14.24
N GLU A 103 6.37 3.20 -13.94
CA GLU A 103 5.05 2.73 -13.55
C GLU A 103 4.67 3.25 -12.16
N GLN A 104 5.63 3.29 -11.24
CA GLN A 104 5.45 3.88 -9.91
C GLN A 104 5.13 5.37 -10.01
N LEU A 105 5.86 6.14 -10.83
CA LEU A 105 5.57 7.56 -11.05
C LEU A 105 4.15 7.78 -11.61
N ALA A 106 3.73 6.95 -12.57
CA ALA A 106 2.38 7.02 -13.12
C ALA A 106 1.31 6.67 -12.08
N ALA A 107 1.55 5.65 -11.26
CA ALA A 107 0.64 5.23 -10.20
C ALA A 107 0.55 6.29 -9.08
N ILE A 108 1.67 6.87 -8.66
CA ILE A 108 1.74 8.00 -7.71
C ILE A 108 0.86 9.13 -8.21
N ARG A 109 1.02 9.55 -9.47
CA ARG A 109 0.21 10.64 -10.04
C ARG A 109 -1.28 10.33 -9.99
N ARG A 110 -1.69 9.14 -10.43
CA ARG A 110 -3.11 8.73 -10.42
C ARG A 110 -3.70 8.74 -9.01
N ARG A 111 -2.93 8.33 -8.01
CA ARG A 111 -3.40 8.20 -6.64
C ARG A 111 -3.41 9.52 -5.89
N LEU A 112 -2.48 10.41 -6.20
CA LEU A 112 -2.29 11.69 -5.53
C LEU A 112 -3.22 12.80 -6.03
N LEU A 113 -3.51 12.88 -7.33
CA LEU A 113 -4.33 13.98 -7.87
C LEU A 113 -5.69 14.13 -7.13
N PRO A 114 -6.48 13.07 -6.91
CA PRO A 114 -7.72 13.20 -6.14
C PRO A 114 -7.52 13.66 -4.69
N MET A 115 -6.38 13.31 -4.07
CA MET A 115 -6.08 13.72 -2.69
C MET A 115 -5.74 15.22 -2.62
N LEU A 116 -5.07 15.75 -3.64
CA LEU A 116 -4.79 17.19 -3.76
C LEU A 116 -6.07 17.99 -3.99
N ASP A 117 -6.97 17.47 -4.83
CA ASP A 117 -8.29 18.08 -5.07
C ASP A 117 -9.13 18.11 -3.78
N GLU A 118 -9.16 16.99 -3.03
CA GLU A 118 -9.84 16.88 -1.74
C GLU A 118 -9.24 17.83 -0.70
N GLY A 119 -7.91 17.90 -0.57
CA GLY A 119 -7.22 18.82 0.32
C GLY A 119 -7.47 20.30 -0.02
N THR A 120 -7.51 20.62 -1.32
CA THR A 120 -7.81 21.98 -1.81
C THR A 120 -9.24 22.38 -1.50
N SER A 121 -10.21 21.49 -1.77
CA SER A 121 -11.63 21.73 -1.50
C SER A 121 -11.86 21.88 0.01
N THR A 122 -11.21 21.04 0.82
CA THR A 122 -11.26 21.15 2.29
C THR A 122 -10.78 22.51 2.80
N TRP A 123 -9.71 23.04 2.20
CA TRP A 123 -9.25 24.38 2.56
C TRP A 123 -10.24 25.46 2.12
N GLN A 124 -10.60 25.50 0.83
CA GLN A 124 -11.34 26.61 0.24
C GLN A 124 -12.81 26.66 0.67
N ASP A 125 -13.44 25.49 0.73
CA ASP A 125 -14.90 25.40 0.86
C ASP A 125 -15.35 25.11 2.29
N ASP A 126 -14.43 24.66 3.17
CA ASP A 126 -14.74 24.30 4.55
C ASP A 126 -13.91 25.08 5.58
N LEU A 127 -12.59 24.83 5.66
CA LEU A 127 -11.76 25.37 6.74
C LEU A 127 -11.64 26.90 6.68
N LYS A 128 -11.32 27.46 5.52
CA LYS A 128 -11.09 28.90 5.36
C LYS A 128 -12.34 29.75 5.67
N PRO A 129 -13.55 29.41 5.19
CA PRO A 129 -14.78 30.10 5.60
C PRO A 129 -15.03 29.99 7.10
N LYS A 130 -14.95 28.79 7.67
CA LYS A 130 -15.19 28.58 9.12
C LYS A 130 -14.20 29.32 10.00
N LEU A 131 -12.93 29.44 9.57
CA LEU A 131 -11.92 30.22 10.29
C LEU A 131 -12.28 31.70 10.29
N ARG A 132 -12.60 32.26 9.11
CA ARG A 132 -13.01 33.67 8.99
C ARG A 132 -14.21 33.99 9.87
N ASP A 133 -15.17 33.08 9.95
CA ASP A 133 -16.38 33.28 10.73
C ASP A 133 -16.11 33.12 12.25
N ALA A 134 -15.01 32.47 12.64
CA ALA A 134 -14.56 32.31 14.02
C ALA A 134 -13.68 33.45 14.55
N GLY A 135 -13.19 34.36 13.68
CA GLY A 135 -12.41 35.56 14.04
C GLY A 135 -10.97 35.53 13.57
#